data_AF-A0A925KIN5-F1
#
_entry.id   AF-A0A925KIN5-F1
#
_cell.length_a   1.000
_cell.length_b   1.000
_cell.length_c   1.000
_cell.angle_alpha   90.00
_cell.angle_beta   90.00
_cell.angle_gamma   90.00
#
_symmetry.space_group_name_H-M   'P 1'
#
loop_
_entity.id
_entity.type
_entity.pdbx_description
1 polymer ?
#
loop_
_entity_poly.entity_id
_entity_poly.type
_entity_poly.pdbx_seq_one_letter_code
_entity_poly.pdbx_strand_id
1 'polypeptide(L)'
;MQLTLWTYEGPPHVGAMRVATAMQDVHYVLHAPQGDTYADLLFTMIERLQKRPPVTYTTFQARDLGSDTAQLFQTAAAEAYERFKPNAMLVGSSCTAELIQDDPGGLAKALKLPVPVVALELPSYQRKENFGASETFYQLVRNLAGPHAPAPGTPRTRR
;
A
#
# COMPACT_ATOMS: atom_id res chain seq x y z
N MET A 1 -18.52 -7.54 17.65
CA MET A 1 -19.08 -7.18 16.32
C MET A 1 -19.90 -5.90 16.46
N GLN A 2 -19.91 -5.03 15.46
CA GLN A 2 -20.67 -3.77 15.45
C GLN A 2 -21.54 -3.72 14.19
N LEU A 3 -22.87 -3.75 14.36
CA LEU A 3 -23.80 -3.59 13.25
C LEU A 3 -23.59 -2.23 12.57
N THR A 4 -23.27 -2.24 11.27
CA THR A 4 -22.88 -1.04 10.52
C THR A 4 -23.58 -1.03 9.16
N LEU A 5 -24.49 -0.06 8.96
CA LEU A 5 -25.15 0.16 7.67
C LEU A 5 -24.35 1.12 6.78
N TRP A 6 -23.75 2.15 7.38
CA TRP A 6 -22.95 3.16 6.71
C TRP A 6 -21.66 3.40 7.48
N THR A 7 -20.54 3.56 6.77
CA THR A 7 -19.27 3.97 7.34
C THR A 7 -18.83 5.31 6.78
N TYR A 8 -18.36 6.20 7.66
CA TYR A 8 -17.84 7.50 7.25
C TYR A 8 -16.47 7.42 6.56
N GLU A 9 -15.70 6.37 6.86
CA GLU A 9 -14.36 6.16 6.28
C GLU A 9 -14.23 4.69 5.86
N GLY A 10 -13.46 4.45 4.81
CA GLY A 10 -13.05 3.10 4.43
C GLY A 10 -11.99 2.49 5.36
N PRO A 11 -11.48 1.30 5.00
CA PRO A 11 -10.35 0.67 5.68
C PRO A 11 -9.04 1.43 5.42
N PRO A 12 -8.00 1.26 6.26
CA PRO A 12 -6.76 2.04 6.16
C PRO A 12 -6.00 1.81 4.85
N HIS A 13 -6.09 0.63 4.24
CA HIS A 13 -5.43 0.38 2.94
C HIS A 13 -6.01 1.23 1.80
N VAL A 14 -7.27 1.68 1.86
CA VAL A 14 -7.81 2.66 0.90
C VAL A 14 -7.13 4.03 1.09
N GLY A 15 -6.79 4.38 2.33
CA GLY A 15 -5.98 5.56 2.63
C GLY A 15 -4.59 5.48 2.01
N ALA A 16 -3.95 4.31 2.08
CA ALA A 16 -2.67 4.07 1.41
C ALA A 16 -2.78 4.18 -0.13
N MET A 17 -3.86 3.65 -0.71
CA MET A 17 -4.16 3.81 -2.14
C MET A 17 -4.32 5.28 -2.54
N ARG A 18 -4.96 6.11 -1.69
CA ARG A 18 -5.08 7.55 -1.94
C ARG A 18 -3.70 8.22 -2.04
N VAL A 19 -2.77 7.86 -1.15
CA VAL A 19 -1.39 8.39 -1.19
C VAL A 19 -0.66 7.93 -2.45
N ALA A 20 -0.70 6.62 -2.76
CA ALA A 20 -0.05 6.09 -3.96
C ALA A 20 -0.59 6.73 -5.24
N THR A 21 -1.92 6.89 -5.34
CA THR A 21 -2.59 7.45 -6.53
C THR A 21 -2.35 8.94 -6.70
N ALA A 22 -2.18 9.68 -5.60
CA ALA A 22 -1.86 11.10 -5.63
C ALA A 22 -0.40 11.39 -6.05
N MET A 23 0.48 10.40 -6.01
CA MET A 23 1.90 10.53 -6.35
C MET A 23 2.20 10.03 -7.77
N GLN A 24 3.37 10.39 -8.28
CA GLN A 24 3.95 9.87 -9.51
C GLN A 24 5.13 8.96 -9.16
N ASP A 25 5.37 7.94 -9.99
CA ASP A 25 6.46 6.97 -9.85
C ASP A 25 6.50 6.23 -8.49
N VAL A 26 5.35 6.11 -7.82
CA VAL A 26 5.14 5.27 -6.63
C VAL A 26 4.14 4.19 -6.99
N HIS A 27 4.48 2.93 -6.73
CA HIS A 27 3.58 1.79 -6.96
C HIS A 27 3.24 1.07 -5.66
N TYR A 28 1.98 0.73 -5.47
CA TYR A 28 1.51 0.02 -4.27
C TYR A 28 1.17 -1.43 -4.58
N VAL A 29 1.79 -2.37 -3.86
CA VAL A 29 1.42 -3.79 -3.90
C VAL A 29 0.64 -4.12 -2.65
N LEU A 30 -0.65 -4.42 -2.82
CA LEU A 30 -1.57 -4.75 -1.74
C LEU A 30 -1.81 -6.26 -1.73
N HIS A 31 -1.43 -6.92 -0.64
CA HIS A 31 -1.85 -8.30 -0.40
C HIS A 31 -3.34 -8.29 -0.08
N ALA A 32 -4.16 -8.80 -1.00
CA ALA A 32 -5.61 -8.73 -0.92
C ALA A 32 -6.26 -9.92 -1.64
N PRO A 33 -7.47 -10.33 -1.20
CA PRO A 33 -8.27 -11.31 -1.93
C PRO A 33 -8.81 -10.73 -3.23
N GLN A 34 -9.30 -11.62 -4.10
CA GLN A 34 -10.08 -11.21 -5.27
C GLN A 34 -11.32 -10.41 -4.83
N GLY A 35 -11.57 -9.27 -5.48
CA GLY A 35 -12.73 -8.40 -5.22
C GLY A 35 -12.36 -7.05 -4.59
N ASP A 36 -11.26 -6.99 -3.82
CA ASP A 36 -10.77 -5.73 -3.21
C ASP A 36 -10.35 -4.66 -4.25
N THR A 37 -10.26 -5.04 -5.52
CA THR A 37 -10.09 -4.13 -6.67
C THR A 37 -11.26 -3.17 -6.86
N TYR A 38 -12.39 -3.33 -6.15
CA TYR A 38 -13.49 -2.35 -6.18
C TYR A 38 -13.01 -0.93 -5.85
N ALA A 39 -11.96 -0.81 -5.02
CA ALA A 39 -11.41 0.47 -4.60
C ALA A 39 -10.86 1.28 -5.79
N ASP A 40 -10.49 0.65 -6.91
CA ASP A 40 -10.07 1.37 -8.13
C ASP A 40 -11.19 2.29 -8.65
N LEU A 41 -12.47 1.90 -8.47
CA LEU A 41 -13.62 2.69 -8.92
C LEU A 41 -13.78 4.01 -8.16
N LEU A 42 -13.25 4.11 -6.95
CA LEU A 42 -13.23 5.37 -6.20
C LEU A 42 -12.41 6.42 -6.98
N PHE A 43 -11.34 6.00 -7.65
CA PHE A 43 -10.47 6.90 -8.39
C PHE A 43 -10.92 7.07 -9.85
N THR A 44 -11.32 5.97 -10.51
CA THR A 44 -11.68 6.03 -11.94
C THR A 44 -13.08 6.57 -12.18
N MET A 45 -14.02 6.40 -11.23
CA MET A 45 -15.42 6.82 -11.41
C MET A 45 -15.76 8.08 -10.63
N ILE A 46 -15.40 8.15 -9.33
CA ILE A 46 -15.71 9.32 -8.49
C ILE A 46 -14.74 10.46 -8.81
N GLU A 47 -13.43 10.22 -8.74
CA GLU A 47 -12.42 11.23 -9.10
C GLU A 47 -12.22 11.38 -10.61
N ARG A 48 -12.75 10.44 -11.40
CA ARG A 48 -12.70 10.44 -12.88
C ARG A 48 -11.28 10.45 -13.46
N LEU A 49 -10.34 9.78 -12.79
CA LEU A 49 -8.99 9.66 -13.29
C LEU A 49 -8.96 8.89 -14.63
N GLN A 50 -8.24 9.46 -15.60
CA GLN A 50 -8.04 8.91 -16.95
C GLN A 50 -6.97 7.79 -16.98
N LYS A 51 -6.60 7.25 -15.81
CA LYS A 51 -5.59 6.20 -15.66
C LYS A 51 -5.99 5.26 -14.53
N ARG A 52 -5.53 4.01 -14.60
CA ARG A 52 -5.65 3.08 -13.49
C ARG A 52 -4.82 3.58 -12.29
N PRO A 53 -5.29 3.40 -11.04
CA PRO A 53 -4.45 3.59 -9.87
C PRO A 53 -3.17 2.76 -9.96
N PRO A 54 -2.03 3.25 -9.43
CA PRO A 54 -0.76 2.52 -9.42
C PRO A 54 -0.77 1.47 -8.30
N VAL A 55 -1.74 0.55 -8.35
CA VAL A 55 -1.99 -0.47 -7.33
C VAL A 55 -2.03 -1.85 -8.00
N THR A 56 -1.22 -2.78 -7.50
CA THR A 56 -1.26 -4.20 -7.84
C THR A 56 -1.82 -4.96 -6.64
N TYR A 57 -2.79 -5.82 -6.89
CA TYR A 57 -3.40 -6.69 -5.89
C TYR A 57 -2.90 -8.12 -6.11
N THR A 58 -2.63 -8.86 -5.05
CA THR A 58 -2.30 -10.30 -5.18
C THR A 58 -3.49 -11.13 -5.66
N THR A 59 -4.72 -10.69 -5.37
CA THR A 59 -5.98 -11.31 -5.81
C THR A 59 -6.14 -12.78 -5.45
N PHE A 60 -5.69 -13.19 -4.25
CA PHE A 60 -5.82 -14.58 -3.81
C PHE A 60 -7.30 -14.98 -3.63
N GLN A 61 -7.57 -16.27 -3.82
CA GLN A 61 -8.90 -16.87 -3.72
C GLN A 61 -8.90 -17.98 -2.66
N ALA A 62 -10.06 -18.58 -2.40
CA ALA A 62 -10.19 -19.65 -1.42
C ALA A 62 -9.24 -20.84 -1.69
N ARG A 63 -9.01 -21.19 -2.97
CA ARG A 63 -8.09 -22.26 -3.36
C ARG A 63 -6.63 -21.96 -3.02
N ASP A 64 -6.28 -20.69 -2.91
CA ASP A 64 -4.91 -20.24 -2.64
C ASP A 64 -4.59 -20.26 -1.14
N LEU A 65 -5.61 -20.23 -0.27
CA LEU A 65 -5.43 -20.27 1.19
C LEU A 65 -4.88 -21.60 1.71
N GLY A 66 -5.00 -22.68 0.91
CA GLY A 66 -4.39 -23.97 1.21
C GLY A 66 -2.98 -24.14 0.61
N SER A 67 -2.47 -23.11 -0.07
CA SER A 67 -1.17 -23.12 -0.75
C SER A 67 -0.30 -21.95 -0.27
N ASP A 68 0.65 -21.50 -1.09
CA ASP A 68 1.66 -20.52 -0.73
C ASP A 68 1.24 -19.10 -1.15
N THR A 69 0.46 -18.44 -0.29
CA THR A 69 0.03 -17.04 -0.49
C THR A 69 1.21 -16.05 -0.41
N ALA A 70 2.26 -16.40 0.33
CA ALA A 70 3.49 -15.61 0.41
C ALA A 70 4.22 -15.57 -0.94
N GLN A 71 4.28 -16.68 -1.66
CA GLN A 71 4.83 -16.74 -3.02
C GLN A 71 3.98 -15.94 -4.01
N LEU A 72 2.65 -15.94 -3.88
CA LEU A 72 1.78 -15.08 -4.69
C LEU A 72 2.11 -13.61 -4.48
N PHE A 73 2.32 -13.19 -3.23
CA PHE A 73 2.74 -11.82 -2.92
C PHE A 73 4.10 -11.47 -3.55
N GLN A 74 5.11 -12.31 -3.36
CA GLN A 74 6.45 -12.09 -3.93
C GLN A 74 6.40 -11.96 -5.46
N THR A 75 5.61 -12.81 -6.11
CA THR A 75 5.42 -12.80 -7.56
C THR A 75 4.77 -11.48 -8.00
N ALA A 76 3.66 -11.08 -7.36
CA ALA A 76 2.97 -9.83 -7.67
C ALA A 76 3.87 -8.59 -7.48
N ALA A 77 4.70 -8.59 -6.45
CA ALA A 77 5.65 -7.50 -6.19
C ALA A 77 6.77 -7.43 -7.25
N ALA A 78 7.37 -8.58 -7.60
CA ALA A 78 8.38 -8.65 -8.65
C ALA A 78 7.82 -8.23 -10.02
N GLU A 79 6.64 -8.73 -10.39
CA GLU A 79 5.98 -8.38 -11.65
C GLU A 79 5.57 -6.90 -11.72
N ALA A 80 5.08 -6.34 -10.60
CA ALA A 80 4.77 -4.92 -10.52
C ALA A 80 6.01 -4.06 -10.73
N TYR A 81 7.13 -4.42 -10.10
CA TYR A 81 8.41 -3.72 -10.33
C TYR A 81 8.85 -3.83 -11.80
N GLU A 82 8.86 -5.04 -12.36
CA GLU A 82 9.31 -5.26 -13.74
C GLU A 82 8.46 -4.52 -14.77
N ARG A 83 7.13 -4.45 -14.55
CA ARG A 83 6.21 -3.79 -15.47
C ARG A 83 6.26 -2.27 -15.39
N PHE A 84 6.27 -1.71 -14.18
CA PHE A 84 6.03 -0.27 -13.98
C PHE A 84 7.32 0.51 -13.69
N LYS A 85 8.40 -0.16 -13.26
CA LYS A 85 9.69 0.45 -12.90
C LYS A 85 9.55 1.73 -12.05
N PRO A 86 8.81 1.70 -10.93
CA PRO A 86 8.59 2.88 -10.09
C PRO A 86 9.87 3.31 -9.37
N ASN A 87 9.94 4.56 -8.91
CA ASN A 87 11.03 5.08 -8.09
C ASN A 87 10.97 4.59 -6.64
N ALA A 88 9.78 4.25 -6.14
CA ALA A 88 9.59 3.62 -4.84
C ALA A 88 8.35 2.70 -4.86
N MET A 89 8.36 1.69 -4.00
CA MET A 89 7.22 0.79 -3.84
C MET A 89 6.68 0.86 -2.41
N LEU A 90 5.36 0.82 -2.30
CA LEU A 90 4.64 0.57 -1.06
C LEU A 90 4.23 -0.90 -1.04
N VAL A 91 4.28 -1.54 0.14
CA VAL A 91 3.76 -2.90 0.33
C VAL A 91 2.94 -2.98 1.61
N GLY A 92 1.82 -3.68 1.58
CA GLY A 92 0.94 -3.80 2.75
C GLY A 92 -0.14 -4.86 2.56
N SER A 93 -0.99 -5.01 3.58
CA SER A 93 -2.06 -6.00 3.63
C SER A 93 -3.44 -5.36 3.67
N SER A 94 -4.42 -6.00 3.03
CA SER A 94 -5.84 -5.72 3.26
C SER A 94 -6.33 -6.40 4.55
N CYS A 95 -7.58 -6.15 4.95
CA CYS A 95 -8.11 -6.72 6.20
C CYS A 95 -8.07 -8.25 6.21
N THR A 96 -8.36 -8.90 5.07
CA THR A 96 -8.32 -10.36 4.96
C THR A 96 -6.87 -10.88 5.00
N ALA A 97 -5.95 -10.18 4.33
CA ALA A 97 -4.54 -10.55 4.33
C ALA A 97 -3.87 -10.37 5.70
N GLU A 98 -4.35 -9.43 6.51
CA GLU A 98 -3.90 -9.25 7.89
C GLU A 98 -4.15 -10.49 8.77
N LEU A 99 -5.17 -11.29 8.44
CA LEU A 99 -5.51 -12.51 9.19
C LEU A 99 -4.63 -13.72 8.85
N ILE A 100 -4.11 -13.80 7.63
CA ILE A 100 -3.29 -14.95 7.18
C ILE A 100 -1.81 -14.83 7.57
N GLN A 101 -1.42 -13.67 8.14
CA GLN A 101 -0.11 -13.44 8.78
C GLN A 101 1.10 -13.59 7.86
N ASP A 102 0.90 -13.52 6.54
CA ASP A 102 2.00 -13.22 5.62
C ASP A 102 2.57 -11.84 5.96
N ASP A 103 3.90 -11.70 5.86
CA ASP A 103 4.62 -10.45 6.12
C ASP A 103 5.05 -9.79 4.80
N PRO A 104 4.21 -8.93 4.17
CA PRO A 104 4.57 -8.21 2.94
C PRO A 104 5.92 -7.49 3.01
N GLY A 105 6.27 -6.93 4.18
CA GLY A 105 7.51 -6.19 4.37
C GLY A 105 8.73 -7.10 4.30
N GLY A 106 8.72 -8.18 5.08
CA GLY A 106 9.75 -9.22 5.05
C GLY A 106 9.87 -9.90 3.69
N LEU A 107 8.74 -10.25 3.07
CA LEU A 107 8.68 -10.89 1.75
C LEU A 107 9.24 -9.97 0.66
N ALA A 108 8.88 -8.68 0.65
CA ALA A 108 9.41 -7.75 -0.33
C ALA A 108 10.91 -7.45 -0.11
N LYS A 109 11.38 -7.46 1.14
CA LYS A 109 12.81 -7.35 1.46
C LYS A 109 13.61 -8.53 0.90
N ALA A 110 13.05 -9.74 0.90
CA ALA A 110 13.69 -10.92 0.33
C ALA A 110 13.92 -10.81 -1.19
N LEU A 111 13.08 -10.05 -1.90
CA LEU A 111 13.20 -9.83 -3.34
C LEU A 111 14.40 -8.97 -3.75
N LYS A 112 15.00 -8.21 -2.82
CA LYS A 112 16.15 -7.32 -3.08
C LYS A 112 15.93 -6.40 -4.29
N LEU A 113 14.72 -5.84 -4.41
CA LEU A 113 14.39 -4.90 -5.47
C LEU A 113 15.35 -3.69 -5.43
N PRO A 114 15.75 -3.13 -6.58
CA PRO A 114 16.73 -2.05 -6.65
C PRO A 114 16.14 -0.67 -6.31
N VAL A 115 14.93 -0.63 -5.75
CA VAL A 115 14.21 0.59 -5.36
C VAL A 115 13.78 0.49 -3.91
N PRO A 116 13.61 1.63 -3.20
CA PRO A 116 13.09 1.62 -1.84
C PRO A 116 11.72 0.96 -1.78
N VAL A 117 11.57 0.00 -0.86
CA VAL A 117 10.29 -0.63 -0.54
C VAL A 117 9.89 -0.21 0.87
N VAL A 118 8.75 0.46 0.99
CA VAL A 118 8.19 0.92 2.27
C VAL A 118 7.09 -0.04 2.69
N ALA A 119 7.33 -0.78 3.76
CA ALA A 119 6.34 -1.66 4.37
C ALA A 119 5.34 -0.86 5.21
N LEU A 120 4.05 -1.12 5.03
CA LEU A 120 2.95 -0.43 5.69
C LEU A 120 2.27 -1.36 6.70
N GLU A 121 2.36 -1.01 7.97
CA GLU A 121 1.61 -1.65 9.05
C GLU A 121 0.30 -0.89 9.27
N LEU A 122 -0.80 -1.42 8.73
CA LEU A 122 -2.11 -0.75 8.72
C LEU A 122 -3.16 -1.62 9.42
N PRO A 123 -3.38 -1.45 10.73
CA PRO A 123 -4.30 -2.30 11.50
C PRO A 123 -5.76 -2.11 11.06
N SER A 124 -6.24 -2.95 10.13
CA SER A 124 -7.55 -2.81 9.48
C SER A 124 -8.72 -2.99 10.43
N TYR A 125 -8.48 -3.67 11.56
CA TYR A 125 -9.47 -3.89 12.61
C TYR A 125 -9.50 -2.81 13.70
N GLN A 126 -8.59 -1.83 13.66
CA GLN A 126 -8.46 -0.81 14.70
C GLN A 126 -8.35 0.63 14.17
N ARG A 127 -8.08 0.78 12.87
CA ARG A 127 -7.84 2.06 12.21
C ARG A 127 -8.66 2.15 10.93
N LYS A 128 -8.71 3.35 10.36
CA LYS A 128 -9.55 3.70 9.21
C LYS A 128 -8.74 4.43 8.15
N GLU A 129 -9.42 4.77 7.06
CA GLU A 129 -8.86 5.39 5.86
C GLU A 129 -7.94 6.58 6.13
N ASN A 130 -8.36 7.58 6.91
CA ASN A 130 -7.52 8.79 7.10
C ASN A 130 -6.26 8.49 7.91
N PHE A 131 -6.33 7.57 8.87
CA PHE A 131 -5.13 7.07 9.54
C PHE A 131 -4.22 6.38 8.53
N GLY A 132 -4.76 5.51 7.68
CA GLY A 132 -3.97 4.82 6.66
C GLY A 132 -3.28 5.77 5.70
N ALA A 133 -3.94 6.85 5.27
CA ALA A 133 -3.33 7.89 4.46
C ALA A 133 -2.21 8.64 5.22
N SER A 134 -2.48 9.06 6.45
CA SER A 134 -1.50 9.75 7.30
C SER A 134 -0.26 8.90 7.53
N GLU A 135 -0.44 7.65 7.93
CA GLU A 135 0.65 6.72 8.23
C GLU A 135 1.45 6.38 6.98
N THR A 136 0.78 6.14 5.85
CA THR A 136 1.46 5.86 4.58
C THR A 136 2.34 7.02 4.16
N PHE A 137 1.82 8.25 4.20
CA PHE A 137 2.61 9.42 3.83
C PHE A 137 3.76 9.67 4.81
N TYR A 138 3.51 9.49 6.12
CA TYR A 138 4.55 9.57 7.13
C TYR A 138 5.68 8.58 6.87
N GLN A 139 5.37 7.30 6.63
CA GLN A 139 6.37 6.27 6.38
C GLN A 139 7.15 6.54 5.09
N LEU A 140 6.50 6.99 4.03
CA LEU A 140 7.16 7.35 2.78
C LEU A 140 8.16 8.49 3.01
N VAL A 141 7.75 9.57 3.68
CA VAL A 141 8.63 10.70 3.99
C VAL A 141 9.76 10.26 4.93
N ARG A 142 9.46 9.50 5.97
CA ARG A 142 10.44 9.02 6.95
C ARG A 142 11.52 8.16 6.29
N ASN A 143 11.14 7.27 5.38
CA ASN A 143 12.09 6.37 4.72
C ASN A 143 12.91 7.06 3.62
N LEU A 144 12.32 8.00 2.87
CA LEU A 144 13.00 8.62 1.72
C LEU A 144 13.73 9.92 2.09
N ALA A 145 13.06 10.80 2.84
CA ALA A 145 13.62 12.09 3.22
C ALA A 145 14.34 12.04 4.58
N GLY A 146 13.94 11.13 5.49
CA GLY A 146 14.54 11.00 6.82
C GLY A 146 16.06 10.84 6.83
N PRO A 147 16.66 9.97 5.99
CA PRO A 147 18.12 9.82 5.92
C PRO A 147 18.86 11.10 5.51
N HIS A 148 18.17 12.02 4.83
CA HIS A 148 18.71 13.29 4.33
C HIS A 148 18.17 14.49 5.13
N ALA A 149 17.45 14.25 6.23
CA ALA A 149 16.84 15.31 7.02
C ALA A 149 17.94 16.14 7.72
N PRO A 150 17.87 17.48 7.64
CA PRO A 150 18.81 18.32 8.35
C PRO A 150 18.63 18.17 9.87
N ALA A 151 19.70 18.43 10.63
CA ALA A 151 19.66 18.36 12.08
C ALA A 151 18.57 19.30 12.66
N PRO A 152 17.92 18.93 13.78
CA PRO A 152 16.98 19.81 14.45
C PRO A 152 17.57 21.21 14.71
N GLY A 153 16.83 22.25 14.36
CA GLY A 153 17.28 23.65 14.52
C GLY A 153 18.08 24.21 13.34
N THR A 154 18.31 23.44 12.27
CA THR A 154 18.93 23.96 11.04
C THR A 154 18.13 25.16 10.50
N PRO A 155 18.75 26.35 10.32
CA PRO A 155 18.06 27.53 9.81
C PRO A 155 17.45 27.25 8.43
N ARG A 156 16.17 27.56 8.27
CA ARG A 156 15.53 27.47 6.95
C ARG A 156 16.17 28.51 6.03
N THR A 157 16.68 28.08 4.88
CA THR A 157 17.08 28.99 3.81
C THR A 157 15.87 29.84 3.43
N ARG A 158 16.01 31.18 3.47
CA ARG A 158 14.97 32.08 2.96
C ARG A 158 14.80 31.78 1.47
N ARG A 159 13.58 31.38 1.09
CA ARG A 159 13.18 31.25 -0.31
C ARG A 159 12.99 32.61 -0.94
#